data_AF-A0A6G3X4Y8-F1
#
_entry.id   AF-A0A6G3X4Y8-F1
#
_cell.length_a   1.000
_cell.length_b   1.000
_cell.length_c   1.000
_cell.angle_alpha   90.00
_cell.angle_beta   90.00
_cell.angle_gamma   90.00
#
_symmetry.space_group_name_H-M   'P 1'
#
loop_
_entity.id
_entity.type
_entity.pdbx_description
1 polymer ?
#
loop_
_entity_poly.entity_id
_entity_poly.type
_entity_poly.pdbx_seq_one_letter_code
_entity_poly.pdbx_strand_id
1 'polypeptide(L)'
;MAQGTETPAGPPGDASPGVSGTDAYLHRRTLRRGSAGWLLLTGLGVAYVVSGDFSGWNIGLSKGGFGGLAAAMVLMGVMYACLVFALAELSAILPTAGGGYGFARRALGTWGGFLTGTAILIEYILAPAAISLFIGDYVESLGLFGLTSGWPVYLACFAIFIGIHLWGVGEALRFSLVVTAIAVAALLIFAVGAFTEFDASRLNDIPADTSAFGSSSWLPFGLLGIWAAFPFGMWFFLGVEGVPLAAEEAKDPVRSMPKALAISLVVLVFLAVITFISATGAQGADAIKEAGNPLVVALQGDGEPTALSRFVNYAGLAGLVASFFSLIFAGSRQLFALSRAG
;
A
#
# COMPACT_ATOMS: atom_id res chain seq x y z
N MET A 1 -28.54 -31.57 79.05
CA MET A 1 -27.30 -32.33 78.75
C MET A 1 -27.52 -33.05 77.43
N ALA A 2 -26.67 -33.00 76.41
CA ALA A 2 -25.60 -32.09 76.01
C ALA A 2 -25.23 -32.54 74.58
N GLN A 3 -25.10 -31.57 73.66
CA GLN A 3 -24.08 -31.41 72.61
C GLN A 3 -23.75 -32.67 71.75
N GLY A 4 -23.99 -32.70 70.45
CA GLY A 4 -23.76 -31.65 69.46
C GLY A 4 -22.31 -31.77 68.94
N THR A 5 -22.11 -32.60 67.92
CA THR A 5 -20.82 -32.94 67.32
C THR A 5 -20.16 -31.72 66.65
N GLU A 6 -18.95 -31.38 67.07
CA GLU A 6 -18.05 -30.43 66.38
C GLU A 6 -17.38 -31.09 65.16
N THR A 7 -17.24 -30.32 64.08
CA THR A 7 -16.20 -30.55 63.07
C THR A 7 -15.61 -29.18 62.68
N PRO A 8 -14.27 -29.02 62.62
CA PRO A 8 -13.64 -27.71 62.44
C PRO A 8 -13.65 -27.22 60.98
N ALA A 9 -13.58 -25.89 60.84
CA ALA A 9 -13.64 -25.12 59.61
C ALA A 9 -12.59 -25.53 58.54
N GLY A 10 -13.05 -25.66 57.30
CA GLY A 10 -12.21 -25.61 56.10
C GLY A 10 -11.82 -24.16 55.76
N PRO A 11 -10.67 -23.94 55.08
CA PRO A 11 -10.17 -22.60 54.80
C PRO A 11 -11.09 -21.85 53.83
N PRO A 12 -11.17 -20.50 53.92
CA PRO A 12 -11.98 -19.71 53.01
C PRO A 12 -11.45 -19.88 51.58
N GLY A 13 -12.36 -20.25 50.67
CA GLY A 13 -12.08 -20.36 49.25
C GLY A 13 -11.55 -19.06 48.69
N ASP A 14 -10.45 -19.18 47.95
CA ASP A 14 -9.80 -18.11 47.20
C ASP A 14 -10.80 -17.56 46.18
N ALA A 15 -11.37 -16.39 46.48
CA ALA A 15 -12.24 -15.67 45.57
C ALA A 15 -11.38 -15.13 44.43
N SER A 16 -11.27 -15.91 43.35
CA SER A 16 -10.72 -15.43 42.08
C SER A 16 -11.45 -14.14 41.69
N PRO A 17 -10.77 -13.00 41.50
CA PRO A 17 -11.46 -11.78 41.11
C PRO A 17 -12.11 -12.03 39.75
N GLY A 18 -13.44 -11.92 39.72
CA GLY A 18 -14.22 -12.06 38.51
C GLY A 18 -13.69 -11.10 37.45
N VAL A 19 -13.10 -11.66 36.41
CA VAL A 19 -12.74 -10.93 35.19
C VAL A 19 -14.02 -10.25 34.72
N SER A 20 -14.04 -8.91 34.73
CA SER A 20 -15.21 -8.16 34.31
C SER A 20 -15.62 -8.60 32.89
N GLY A 21 -16.92 -8.60 32.57
CA GLY A 21 -17.38 -8.98 31.23
C GLY A 21 -16.68 -8.19 30.11
N THR A 22 -16.24 -6.96 30.41
CA THR A 22 -15.43 -6.10 29.57
C THR A 22 -14.01 -6.63 29.38
N ASP A 23 -13.32 -7.10 30.43
CA ASP A 23 -11.98 -7.67 30.33
C ASP A 23 -11.98 -9.00 29.56
N ALA A 24 -13.00 -9.85 29.76
CA ALA A 24 -13.16 -11.10 29.00
C ALA A 24 -13.56 -10.83 27.54
N TYR A 25 -14.19 -9.69 27.25
CA TYR A 25 -14.49 -9.21 25.90
C TYR A 25 -13.24 -8.66 25.20
N LEU A 26 -12.44 -7.85 25.90
CA LEU A 26 -11.18 -7.29 25.39
C LEU A 26 -10.11 -8.36 25.20
N HIS A 27 -10.02 -9.35 26.09
CA HIS A 27 -9.07 -10.47 25.99
C HIS A 27 -9.40 -11.41 24.81
N ARG A 28 -10.67 -11.52 24.40
CA ARG A 28 -11.05 -12.25 23.17
C ARG A 28 -10.75 -11.48 21.88
N ARG A 29 -10.38 -10.20 21.97
CA ARG A 29 -10.12 -9.31 20.84
C ARG A 29 -8.64 -8.97 20.65
N THR A 30 -7.72 -9.67 21.32
CA THR A 30 -6.27 -9.51 21.11
C THR A 30 -5.79 -10.40 19.95
N LEU A 31 -5.07 -9.84 18.98
CA LEU A 31 -4.49 -10.56 17.85
C LEU A 31 -3.38 -11.55 18.31
N ARG A 32 -3.07 -12.58 17.49
CA ARG A 32 -2.01 -13.56 17.78
C ARG A 32 -0.65 -12.82 17.90
N ARG A 33 -0.09 -12.82 19.10
CA ARG A 33 1.12 -12.06 19.45
C ARG A 33 2.39 -12.55 18.73
N GLY A 34 3.16 -11.59 18.20
CA GLY A 34 4.63 -11.61 18.29
C GLY A 34 5.44 -12.44 17.29
N SER A 35 4.93 -12.75 16.09
CA SER A 35 5.68 -13.56 15.11
C SER A 35 6.36 -12.75 14.00
N ALA A 36 5.95 -11.50 13.75
CA ALA A 36 6.48 -10.69 12.65
C ALA A 36 7.76 -9.93 13.04
N GLY A 37 8.89 -10.31 12.43
CA GLY A 37 10.14 -9.55 12.53
C GLY A 37 10.18 -8.35 11.58
N TRP A 38 11.19 -7.49 11.73
CA TRP A 38 11.37 -6.29 10.89
C TRP A 38 11.33 -6.57 9.38
N LEU A 39 11.81 -7.73 8.92
CA LEU A 39 11.79 -8.10 7.50
C LEU A 39 10.37 -8.35 6.98
N LEU A 40 9.54 -9.06 7.74
CA LEU A 40 8.13 -9.29 7.40
C LEU A 40 7.36 -7.96 7.36
N LEU A 41 7.65 -7.06 8.30
CA LEU A 41 7.04 -5.74 8.39
C LEU A 41 7.50 -4.81 7.26
N THR A 42 8.77 -4.91 6.85
CA THR A 42 9.29 -4.20 5.66
C THR A 42 8.57 -4.70 4.41
N GLY A 43 8.50 -6.02 4.25
CA GLY A 43 7.77 -6.63 3.14
C GLY A 43 6.31 -6.22 3.11
N LEU A 44 5.63 -6.13 4.25
CA LEU A 44 4.27 -5.62 4.34
C LEU A 44 4.17 -4.14 3.90
N GLY A 45 5.12 -3.31 4.31
CA GLY A 45 5.17 -1.91 3.89
C GLY A 45 5.36 -1.76 2.38
N VAL A 46 6.24 -2.56 1.78
CA VAL A 46 6.38 -2.60 0.31
C VAL A 46 5.13 -3.19 -0.36
N ALA A 47 4.52 -4.22 0.24
CA ALA A 47 3.30 -4.86 -0.27
C ALA A 47 2.13 -3.88 -0.40
N TYR A 48 1.98 -2.95 0.56
CA TYR A 48 0.90 -1.96 0.51
C TYR A 48 1.01 -0.99 -0.68
N VAL A 49 2.24 -0.76 -1.17
CA VAL A 49 2.53 0.28 -2.15
C VAL A 49 2.81 -0.29 -3.55
N VAL A 50 3.38 -1.49 -3.65
CA VAL A 50 3.96 -2.03 -4.89
C VAL A 50 3.00 -2.03 -6.09
N SER A 51 1.68 -2.14 -5.88
CA SER A 51 0.68 -1.96 -6.96
C SER A 51 0.78 -0.61 -7.67
N GLY A 52 1.10 0.44 -6.92
CA GLY A 52 1.22 1.79 -7.42
C GLY A 52 2.48 2.01 -8.26
N ASP A 53 3.50 1.15 -8.18
CA ASP A 53 4.61 1.14 -9.15
C ASP A 53 4.16 0.55 -10.51
N PHE A 54 3.23 -0.41 -10.49
CA PHE A 54 2.71 -1.04 -11.70
C PHE A 54 1.72 -0.15 -12.47
N SER A 55 0.91 0.66 -11.78
CA SER A 55 -0.08 1.53 -12.44
C SER A 55 -0.54 2.70 -11.54
N GLY A 56 -1.15 3.71 -12.15
CA GLY A 56 -1.73 4.87 -11.47
C GLY A 56 -0.86 6.13 -11.53
N TRP A 57 0.45 5.99 -11.37
CA TRP A 57 1.40 7.13 -11.48
C TRP A 57 1.45 7.73 -12.89
N ASN A 58 1.32 6.88 -13.92
CA ASN A 58 1.44 7.24 -15.33
C ASN A 58 0.40 8.26 -15.77
N ILE A 59 -0.78 8.28 -15.14
CA ILE A 59 -1.82 9.28 -15.39
C ILE A 59 -1.29 10.69 -15.09
N GLY A 60 -0.34 10.83 -14.16
CA GLY A 60 0.36 12.09 -13.88
C GLY A 60 1.16 12.63 -15.06
N LEU A 61 1.63 11.76 -15.98
CA LEU A 61 2.31 12.20 -17.21
C LEU A 61 1.37 12.99 -18.12
N SER A 62 0.07 12.66 -18.14
CA SER A 62 -0.94 13.42 -18.88
C SER A 62 -1.16 14.84 -18.33
N LYS A 63 -0.71 15.10 -17.09
CA LYS A 63 -0.89 16.36 -16.38
C LYS A 63 0.38 17.19 -16.28
N GLY A 64 1.52 16.54 -16.13
CA GLY A 64 2.82 17.18 -15.89
C GLY A 64 3.87 16.90 -16.96
N GLY A 65 3.64 15.95 -17.86
CA GLY A 65 4.71 15.33 -18.64
C GLY A 65 5.69 14.58 -17.74
N PHE A 66 6.84 14.16 -18.29
CA PHE A 66 7.92 13.60 -17.49
C PHE A 66 8.34 14.61 -16.39
N GLY A 67 8.33 15.94 -16.65
CA GLY A 67 8.93 16.92 -15.72
C GLY A 67 8.09 17.33 -14.57
N GLY A 68 6.81 17.56 -14.87
CA GLY A 68 5.83 17.78 -13.83
C GLY A 68 5.75 16.58 -12.91
N LEU A 69 5.73 15.36 -13.48
CA LEU A 69 5.64 14.15 -12.66
C LEU A 69 6.94 13.83 -11.90
N ALA A 70 8.12 14.04 -12.48
CA ALA A 70 9.39 13.86 -11.78
C ALA A 70 9.50 14.80 -10.56
N ALA A 71 9.17 16.09 -10.75
CA ALA A 71 9.14 17.06 -9.66
C ALA A 71 8.08 16.69 -8.61
N ALA A 72 6.88 16.30 -9.05
CA ALA A 72 5.82 15.82 -8.17
C ALA A 72 6.24 14.60 -7.34
N MET A 73 6.89 13.61 -7.96
CA MET A 73 7.41 12.42 -7.28
C MET A 73 8.43 12.78 -6.21
N VAL A 74 9.34 13.72 -6.49
CA VAL A 74 10.31 14.19 -5.49
C VAL A 74 9.61 14.90 -4.33
N LEU A 75 8.69 15.82 -4.61
CA LEU A 75 7.93 16.54 -3.58
C LEU A 75 7.11 15.57 -2.72
N MET A 76 6.45 14.60 -3.35
CA MET A 76 5.69 13.56 -2.67
C MET A 76 6.59 12.65 -1.83
N GLY A 77 7.76 12.26 -2.36
CA GLY A 77 8.75 11.46 -1.65
C GLY A 77 9.28 12.17 -0.40
N VAL A 78 9.51 13.49 -0.46
CA VAL A 78 9.87 14.29 0.72
C VAL A 78 8.73 14.32 1.74
N MET A 79 7.49 14.51 1.29
CA MET A 79 6.31 14.49 2.16
C MET A 79 6.16 13.14 2.87
N TYR A 80 6.28 12.03 2.14
CA TYR A 80 6.20 10.68 2.69
C TYR A 80 7.40 10.34 3.58
N ALA A 81 8.60 10.85 3.28
CA ALA A 81 9.76 10.69 4.16
C ALA A 81 9.51 11.32 5.53
N CYS A 82 9.02 12.56 5.56
CA CYS A 82 8.63 13.24 6.79
C CYS A 82 7.55 12.46 7.56
N LEU A 83 6.52 11.96 6.86
CA LEU A 83 5.46 11.14 7.45
C LEU A 83 6.02 9.85 8.06
N VAL A 84 6.80 9.08 7.29
CA VAL A 84 7.37 7.79 7.71
C VAL A 84 8.28 7.96 8.93
N PHE A 85 9.14 8.99 8.96
CA PHE A 85 9.99 9.22 10.11
C PHE A 85 9.19 9.63 11.36
N ALA A 86 8.16 10.45 11.21
CA ALA A 86 7.24 10.75 12.32
C ALA A 86 6.52 9.48 12.81
N LEU A 87 6.01 8.65 11.90
CA LEU A 87 5.36 7.37 12.25
C LEU A 87 6.33 6.39 12.91
N ALA A 88 7.60 6.38 12.49
CA ALA A 88 8.64 5.54 13.08
C ALA A 88 8.86 5.90 14.55
N GLU A 89 9.04 7.18 14.88
CA GLU A 89 9.19 7.64 16.27
C GLU A 89 7.93 7.35 17.10
N LEU A 90 6.75 7.68 16.57
CA LEU A 90 5.48 7.47 17.26
C LEU A 90 5.19 5.98 17.52
N SER A 91 5.54 5.10 16.57
CA SER A 91 5.38 3.65 16.72
C SER A 91 6.31 3.05 17.77
N ALA A 92 7.47 3.66 18.01
CA ALA A 92 8.37 3.25 19.09
C ALA A 92 7.85 3.68 20.48
N ILE A 93 7.20 4.85 20.56
CA ILE A 93 6.67 5.41 21.81
C ILE A 93 5.33 4.75 22.20
N LEU A 94 4.45 4.54 21.22
CA LEU A 94 3.09 4.04 21.40
C LEU A 94 2.84 2.82 20.49
N PRO A 95 3.41 1.64 20.82
CA PRO A 95 3.26 0.42 20.01
C PRO A 95 1.87 -0.19 20.19
N THR A 96 0.85 0.47 19.64
CA THR A 96 -0.55 0.05 19.67
C THR A 96 -1.06 -0.08 18.24
N ALA A 97 -2.00 -1.00 17.98
CA ALA A 97 -2.56 -1.23 16.65
C ALA A 97 -3.42 -0.07 16.08
N GLY A 98 -3.40 1.11 16.70
CA GLY A 98 -4.19 2.27 16.25
C GLY A 98 -3.58 3.03 15.07
N GLY A 99 -2.33 2.77 14.71
CA GLY A 99 -1.62 3.44 13.61
C GLY A 99 -1.75 4.98 13.64
N GLY A 100 -1.85 5.59 12.46
CA GLY A 100 -1.98 7.05 12.30
C GLY A 100 -3.19 7.64 13.07
N TYR A 101 -4.31 6.92 13.12
CA TYR A 101 -5.48 7.31 13.91
C TYR A 101 -5.13 7.44 15.41
N GLY A 102 -4.49 6.43 15.97
CA GLY A 102 -4.12 6.39 17.38
C GLY A 102 -3.16 7.53 17.75
N PHE A 103 -2.20 7.80 16.87
CA PHE A 103 -1.25 8.91 17.06
C PHE A 103 -1.94 10.28 17.01
N ALA A 104 -2.77 10.52 15.99
CA ALA A 104 -3.52 11.78 15.86
C ALA A 104 -4.48 11.99 17.04
N ARG A 105 -5.17 10.93 17.48
CA ARG A 105 -6.06 10.98 18.65
C ARG A 105 -5.30 11.38 19.93
N ARG A 106 -4.07 10.88 20.09
CA ARG A 106 -3.24 11.17 21.25
C ARG A 106 -2.67 12.59 21.23
N ALA A 107 -2.29 13.10 20.06
CA ALA A 107 -1.67 14.41 19.90
C ALA A 107 -2.69 15.56 19.83
N LEU A 108 -3.81 15.36 19.13
CA LEU A 108 -4.78 16.41 18.74
C LEU A 108 -6.18 16.18 19.33
N GLY A 109 -6.33 15.20 20.21
CA GLY A 109 -7.60 14.87 20.85
C GLY A 109 -8.62 14.26 19.88
N THR A 110 -9.90 14.30 20.29
CA THR A 110 -10.98 13.56 19.64
C THR A 110 -11.15 13.89 18.17
N TRP A 111 -11.17 15.19 17.83
CA TRP A 111 -11.37 15.67 16.48
C TRP A 111 -10.22 15.33 15.55
N GLY A 112 -8.97 15.48 16.01
CA GLY A 112 -7.81 15.10 15.20
C GLY A 112 -7.79 13.61 14.91
N GLY A 113 -8.08 12.77 15.91
CA GLY A 113 -8.26 11.33 15.71
C GLY A 113 -9.38 11.02 14.71
N PHE A 114 -10.56 11.62 14.87
CA PHE A 114 -11.71 11.39 13.97
C PHE A 114 -11.39 11.76 12.51
N LEU A 115 -10.82 12.96 12.28
CA LEU A 115 -10.50 13.44 10.93
C LEU A 115 -9.44 12.56 10.26
N THR A 116 -8.32 12.30 10.94
CA THR A 116 -7.26 11.42 10.41
C THR A 116 -7.77 10.01 10.19
N GLY A 117 -8.50 9.45 11.15
CA GLY A 117 -9.01 8.09 11.06
C GLY A 117 -10.02 7.90 9.92
N THR A 118 -10.91 8.87 9.72
CA THR A 118 -11.89 8.87 8.62
C THR A 118 -11.19 9.04 7.26
N ALA A 119 -10.19 9.93 7.16
CA ALA A 119 -9.42 10.09 5.93
C ALA A 119 -8.70 8.80 5.52
N ILE A 120 -8.03 8.12 6.47
CA ILE A 120 -7.38 6.82 6.26
C ILE A 120 -8.42 5.74 5.88
N LEU A 121 -9.62 5.77 6.47
CA LEU A 121 -10.67 4.81 6.12
C LEU A 121 -11.15 5.01 4.67
N ILE A 122 -11.35 6.26 4.25
CA ILE A 122 -11.71 6.59 2.86
C ILE A 122 -10.62 6.12 1.90
N GLU A 123 -9.35 6.37 2.24
CA GLU A 123 -8.19 5.88 1.50
C GLU A 123 -8.22 4.35 1.34
N TYR A 124 -8.42 3.60 2.42
CA TYR A 124 -8.49 2.13 2.38
C TYR A 124 -9.73 1.58 1.66
N ILE A 125 -10.73 2.41 1.33
CA ILE A 125 -11.86 2.02 0.48
C ILE A 125 -11.54 2.33 -0.99
N LEU A 126 -11.01 3.53 -1.26
CA LEU A 126 -10.77 4.00 -2.62
C LEU A 126 -9.54 3.36 -3.27
N ALA A 127 -8.46 3.13 -2.51
CA ALA A 127 -7.24 2.55 -3.06
C ALA A 127 -7.44 1.11 -3.58
N PRO A 128 -8.08 0.17 -2.84
CA PRO A 128 -8.45 -1.13 -3.41
C PRO A 128 -9.37 -1.00 -4.63
N ALA A 129 -10.35 -0.10 -4.60
CA ALA A 129 -11.22 0.11 -5.75
C ALA A 129 -10.43 0.50 -7.01
N ALA A 130 -9.51 1.46 -6.90
CA ALA A 130 -8.62 1.83 -7.99
C ALA A 130 -7.70 0.67 -8.44
N ILE A 131 -7.11 -0.08 -7.50
CA ILE A 131 -6.29 -1.24 -7.84
C ILE A 131 -7.10 -2.31 -8.58
N SER A 132 -8.39 -2.49 -8.26
CA SER A 132 -9.24 -3.42 -9.01
C SER A 132 -9.43 -3.02 -10.47
N LEU A 133 -9.43 -1.71 -10.78
CA LEU A 133 -9.42 -1.22 -12.16
C LEU A 133 -8.13 -1.65 -12.87
N PHE A 134 -6.98 -1.44 -12.23
CA PHE A 134 -5.68 -1.86 -12.78
C PHE A 134 -5.61 -3.38 -13.00
N ILE A 135 -6.14 -4.18 -12.07
CA ILE A 135 -6.24 -5.64 -12.26
C ILE A 135 -7.07 -5.95 -13.51
N GLY A 136 -8.20 -5.25 -13.72
CA GLY A 136 -9.00 -5.38 -14.93
C GLY A 136 -8.23 -5.05 -16.19
N ASP A 137 -7.52 -3.92 -16.23
CA ASP A 137 -6.72 -3.50 -17.39
C ASP A 137 -5.65 -4.54 -17.75
N TYR A 138 -4.98 -5.10 -16.73
CA TYR A 138 -3.99 -6.15 -16.93
C TYR A 138 -4.64 -7.47 -17.42
N VAL A 139 -5.77 -7.89 -16.84
CA VAL A 139 -6.52 -9.08 -17.27
C VAL A 139 -6.99 -8.95 -18.72
N GLU A 140 -7.55 -7.79 -19.08
CA GLU A 140 -8.03 -7.47 -20.42
C GLU A 140 -6.88 -7.48 -21.44
N SER A 141 -5.74 -6.84 -21.11
CA SER A 141 -4.58 -6.80 -22.01
C SER A 141 -3.95 -8.16 -22.31
N LEU A 142 -4.16 -9.16 -21.44
CA LEU A 142 -3.74 -10.55 -21.67
C LEU A 142 -4.77 -11.37 -22.44
N GLY A 143 -5.96 -10.82 -22.72
CA GLY A 143 -7.08 -11.54 -23.33
C GLY A 143 -7.61 -12.67 -22.43
N LEU A 144 -7.42 -12.58 -21.11
CA LEU A 144 -7.85 -13.63 -20.20
C LEU A 144 -9.37 -13.68 -20.14
N PHE A 145 -9.90 -14.91 -20.18
CA PHE A 145 -11.34 -15.19 -20.07
C PHE A 145 -12.22 -14.52 -21.15
N GLY A 146 -11.63 -13.97 -22.21
CA GLY A 146 -12.35 -13.26 -23.27
C GLY A 146 -13.06 -11.99 -22.79
N LEU A 147 -12.62 -11.41 -21.68
CA LEU A 147 -13.23 -10.21 -21.10
C LEU A 147 -12.75 -8.95 -21.83
N THR A 148 -13.70 -8.15 -22.29
CA THR A 148 -13.48 -6.82 -22.90
C THR A 148 -14.09 -5.70 -22.05
N SER A 149 -14.42 -6.02 -20.80
CA SER A 149 -14.97 -5.10 -19.82
C SER A 149 -14.50 -5.54 -18.45
N GLY A 150 -13.93 -4.62 -17.68
CA GLY A 150 -13.34 -4.96 -16.40
C GLY A 150 -14.33 -5.21 -15.26
N TRP A 151 -15.63 -4.84 -15.38
CA TRP A 151 -16.59 -4.98 -14.27
C TRP A 151 -16.68 -6.39 -13.64
N PRO A 152 -16.60 -7.50 -14.40
CA PRO A 152 -16.60 -8.84 -13.81
C PRO A 152 -15.35 -9.08 -12.97
N VAL A 153 -14.20 -8.54 -13.38
CA VAL A 153 -12.94 -8.63 -12.64
C VAL A 153 -13.05 -7.86 -11.33
N TYR A 154 -13.59 -6.64 -11.35
CA TYR A 154 -13.74 -5.82 -10.15
C TYR A 154 -14.62 -6.52 -9.12
N LEU A 155 -15.78 -7.04 -9.58
CA LEU A 155 -16.70 -7.78 -8.73
C LEU A 155 -16.05 -9.05 -8.16
N ALA A 156 -15.32 -9.80 -8.98
CA ALA A 156 -14.61 -11.00 -8.55
C ALA A 156 -13.53 -10.69 -7.51
N CYS A 157 -12.74 -9.63 -7.70
CA CYS A 157 -11.76 -9.17 -6.73
C CYS A 157 -12.42 -8.94 -5.36
N PHE A 158 -13.46 -8.10 -5.29
CA PHE A 158 -14.12 -7.84 -4.02
C PHE A 158 -14.77 -9.10 -3.43
N ALA A 159 -15.51 -9.88 -4.21
CA ALA A 159 -16.20 -11.08 -3.73
C ALA A 159 -15.22 -12.12 -3.16
N ILE A 160 -14.13 -12.42 -3.89
CA ILE A 160 -13.13 -13.41 -3.48
C ILE A 160 -12.36 -12.91 -2.27
N PHE A 161 -11.81 -11.71 -2.32
CA PHE A 161 -10.92 -11.23 -1.26
C PHE A 161 -11.67 -10.91 0.04
N ILE A 162 -12.88 -10.36 -0.03
CA ILE A 162 -13.73 -10.23 1.16
C ILE A 162 -14.05 -11.62 1.72
N GLY A 163 -14.42 -12.59 0.87
CA GLY A 163 -14.69 -13.96 1.30
C GLY A 163 -13.50 -14.62 2.03
N ILE A 164 -12.29 -14.48 1.48
CA ILE A 164 -11.04 -14.94 2.11
C ILE A 164 -10.84 -14.27 3.48
N HIS A 165 -11.07 -12.95 3.57
CA HIS A 165 -10.91 -12.22 4.82
C HIS A 165 -11.91 -12.63 5.90
N LEU A 166 -13.15 -12.95 5.51
CA LEU A 166 -14.18 -13.44 6.41
C LEU A 166 -13.88 -14.85 6.93
N TRP A 167 -13.24 -15.70 6.13
CA TRP A 167 -12.88 -17.07 6.55
C TRP A 167 -11.71 -17.09 7.55
N GLY A 168 -10.84 -16.09 7.49
CA GLY A 168 -9.79 -15.89 8.48
C GLY A 168 -8.40 -15.85 7.85
N VAL A 169 -7.68 -14.80 8.19
CA VAL A 169 -6.43 -14.40 7.56
C VAL A 169 -5.25 -14.83 8.43
N GLY A 170 -5.02 -16.15 8.54
CA GLY A 170 -3.96 -16.69 9.37
C GLY A 170 -2.56 -16.44 8.80
N GLU A 171 -2.17 -17.22 7.80
CA GLU A 171 -0.82 -17.20 7.20
C GLU A 171 -0.62 -16.09 6.15
N ALA A 172 -1.60 -15.20 5.98
CA ALA A 172 -1.59 -14.32 4.80
C ALA A 172 -0.53 -13.22 4.83
N LEU A 173 0.01 -12.86 6.02
CA LEU A 173 1.16 -11.96 6.11
C LEU A 173 2.41 -12.56 5.45
N ARG A 174 2.66 -13.86 5.65
CA ARG A 174 3.80 -14.54 5.02
C ARG A 174 3.59 -14.74 3.53
N PHE A 175 2.36 -15.05 3.13
CA PHE A 175 1.98 -15.10 1.72
C PHE A 175 2.20 -13.74 1.04
N SER A 176 1.76 -12.64 1.68
CA SER A 176 1.97 -11.28 1.18
C SER A 176 3.47 -10.97 0.99
N LEU A 177 4.35 -11.40 1.90
CA LEU A 177 5.80 -11.25 1.72
C LEU A 177 6.31 -11.95 0.45
N VAL A 178 5.89 -13.19 0.20
CA VAL A 178 6.32 -13.96 -0.98
C VAL A 178 5.83 -13.29 -2.26
N VAL A 179 4.56 -12.90 -2.32
CA VAL A 179 4.02 -12.25 -3.53
C VAL A 179 4.65 -10.87 -3.75
N THR A 180 4.94 -10.13 -2.67
CA THR A 180 5.68 -8.86 -2.76
C THR A 180 7.09 -9.07 -3.28
N ALA A 181 7.80 -10.11 -2.85
CA ALA A 181 9.13 -10.42 -3.37
C ALA A 181 9.08 -10.74 -4.89
N ILE A 182 8.06 -11.47 -5.34
CA ILE A 182 7.82 -11.73 -6.77
C ILE A 182 7.54 -10.41 -7.52
N ALA A 183 6.69 -9.54 -6.97
CA ALA A 183 6.34 -8.26 -7.55
C ALA A 183 7.55 -7.34 -7.69
N VAL A 184 8.37 -7.22 -6.63
CA VAL A 184 9.63 -6.47 -6.67
C VAL A 184 10.59 -7.05 -7.71
N ALA A 185 10.77 -8.38 -7.73
CA ALA A 185 11.60 -9.02 -8.74
C ALA A 185 11.11 -8.73 -10.17
N ALA A 186 9.79 -8.70 -10.38
CA ALA A 186 9.20 -8.35 -11.66
C ALA A 186 9.46 -6.89 -12.07
N LEU A 187 9.40 -5.94 -11.14
CA LEU A 187 9.79 -4.55 -11.39
C LEU A 187 11.27 -4.42 -11.77
N LEU A 188 12.16 -5.19 -11.14
CA LEU A 188 13.58 -5.19 -11.49
C LEU A 188 13.82 -5.82 -12.87
N ILE A 189 13.16 -6.93 -13.18
CA ILE A 189 13.22 -7.58 -14.50
C ILE A 189 12.67 -6.66 -15.58
N PHE A 190 11.53 -6.01 -15.32
CA PHE A 190 10.97 -4.96 -16.15
C PHE A 190 12.00 -3.87 -16.41
N ALA A 191 12.59 -3.29 -15.36
CA ALA A 191 13.54 -2.19 -15.49
C ALA A 191 14.75 -2.60 -16.35
N VAL A 192 15.31 -3.79 -16.14
CA VAL A 192 16.42 -4.30 -16.97
C VAL A 192 16.03 -4.34 -18.45
N GLY A 193 14.85 -4.88 -18.79
CA GLY A 193 14.39 -4.93 -20.18
C GLY A 193 14.08 -3.56 -20.75
N ALA A 194 13.36 -2.70 -20.01
CA ALA A 194 13.06 -1.34 -20.41
C ALA A 194 14.34 -0.52 -20.65
N PHE A 195 15.39 -0.73 -19.85
CA PHE A 195 16.69 -0.09 -20.09
C PHE A 195 17.39 -0.53 -21.37
N THR A 196 17.06 -1.69 -21.94
CA THR A 196 17.63 -2.10 -23.25
C THR A 196 17.07 -1.30 -24.42
N GLU A 197 15.88 -0.73 -24.25
CA GLU A 197 15.20 0.10 -25.26
C GLU A 197 15.22 1.60 -24.89
N PHE A 198 16.00 1.97 -23.87
CA PHE A 198 16.00 3.31 -23.32
C PHE A 198 16.59 4.33 -24.30
N ASP A 199 15.82 5.38 -24.56
CA ASP A 199 16.24 6.56 -25.31
C ASP A 199 15.84 7.83 -24.54
N ALA A 200 16.84 8.60 -24.10
CA ALA A 200 16.63 9.83 -23.35
C ALA A 200 15.81 10.88 -24.13
N SER A 201 15.79 10.81 -25.47
CA SER A 201 14.98 11.71 -26.29
C SER A 201 13.48 11.47 -26.14
N ARG A 202 13.07 10.25 -25.75
CA ARG A 202 11.67 9.86 -25.52
C ARG A 202 11.08 10.38 -24.21
N LEU A 203 11.94 10.79 -23.27
CA LEU A 203 11.50 11.30 -21.97
C LEU A 203 10.62 12.55 -22.10
N ASN A 204 10.90 13.41 -23.09
CA ASN A 204 10.25 14.70 -23.30
C ASN A 204 9.46 14.72 -24.61
N ASP A 205 8.83 13.59 -24.96
CA ASP A 205 8.10 13.37 -26.21
C ASP A 205 6.69 14.01 -26.23
N ILE A 206 6.14 14.38 -25.07
CA ILE A 206 4.89 15.12 -24.97
C ILE A 206 5.11 16.57 -25.44
N PRO A 207 4.37 17.07 -26.44
CA PRO A 207 4.54 18.43 -26.96
C PRO A 207 4.26 19.50 -25.89
N ALA A 208 5.10 20.53 -25.86
CA ALA A 208 4.94 21.64 -24.93
C ALA A 208 3.78 22.56 -25.34
N ASP A 209 2.89 22.86 -24.39
CA ASP A 209 1.88 23.90 -24.50
C ASP A 209 2.55 25.27 -24.31
N THR A 210 2.81 25.96 -25.42
CA THR A 210 3.45 27.29 -25.41
C THR A 210 2.62 28.37 -24.74
N SER A 211 1.34 28.13 -24.43
CA SER A 211 0.49 29.05 -23.68
C SER A 211 0.63 28.91 -22.16
N ALA A 212 1.13 27.77 -21.68
CA ALA A 212 1.31 27.52 -20.26
C ALA A 212 2.52 28.27 -19.69
N PHE A 213 2.34 28.90 -18.52
CA PHE A 213 3.41 29.65 -17.87
C PHE A 213 4.57 28.74 -17.44
N GLY A 214 5.78 29.08 -17.90
CA GLY A 214 6.99 28.31 -17.64
C GLY A 214 7.08 27.00 -18.42
N SER A 215 6.35 26.87 -19.53
CA SER A 215 6.43 25.68 -20.37
C SER A 215 7.78 25.54 -21.08
N SER A 216 8.19 24.30 -21.25
CA SER A 216 9.41 23.88 -21.95
C SER A 216 9.24 22.44 -22.40
N SER A 217 10.18 21.90 -23.18
CA SER A 217 10.18 20.45 -23.47
C SER A 217 10.22 19.60 -22.20
N TRP A 218 10.86 20.09 -21.14
CA TRP A 218 10.90 19.39 -19.86
C TRP A 218 9.57 19.52 -19.09
N LEU A 219 8.98 20.71 -19.10
CA LEU A 219 7.70 21.00 -18.44
C LEU A 219 6.64 21.32 -19.49
N PRO A 220 6.08 20.33 -20.22
CA PRO A 220 5.20 20.59 -21.35
C PRO A 220 3.93 21.34 -20.95
N PHE A 221 3.46 21.18 -19.71
CA PHE A 221 2.28 21.87 -19.16
C PHE A 221 2.64 23.02 -18.20
N GLY A 222 3.90 23.50 -18.24
CA GLY A 222 4.39 24.57 -17.39
C GLY A 222 4.43 24.22 -15.89
N LEU A 223 4.59 25.25 -15.05
CA LEU A 223 4.76 25.06 -13.60
C LEU A 223 3.51 24.50 -12.91
N LEU A 224 2.31 24.81 -13.43
CA LEU A 224 1.07 24.26 -12.90
C LEU A 224 0.93 22.76 -13.21
N GLY A 225 1.62 22.26 -14.25
CA GLY A 225 1.70 20.82 -14.52
C GLY A 225 2.33 20.01 -13.38
N ILE A 226 3.26 20.61 -12.61
CA ILE A 226 3.83 19.97 -11.40
C ILE A 226 2.72 19.75 -10.36
N TRP A 227 1.93 20.79 -10.08
CA TRP A 227 0.82 20.72 -9.13
C TRP A 227 -0.29 19.77 -9.60
N ALA A 228 -0.59 19.76 -10.90
CA ALA A 228 -1.59 18.86 -11.47
C ALA A 228 -1.13 17.38 -11.45
N ALA A 229 0.18 17.13 -11.56
CA ALA A 229 0.76 15.80 -11.43
C ALA A 229 0.97 15.35 -9.98
N PHE A 230 0.99 16.29 -9.01
CA PHE A 230 1.31 16.02 -7.61
C PHE A 230 0.50 14.86 -6.99
N PRO A 231 -0.83 14.78 -7.13
CA PRO A 231 -1.61 13.67 -6.56
C PRO A 231 -1.17 12.31 -7.12
N PHE A 232 -0.75 12.22 -8.38
CA PHE A 232 -0.36 10.95 -8.99
C PHE A 232 0.99 10.44 -8.47
N GLY A 233 1.85 11.34 -7.97
CA GLY A 233 3.08 10.95 -7.30
C GLY A 233 2.83 10.13 -6.02
N MET A 234 1.62 10.18 -5.44
CA MET A 234 1.28 9.40 -4.24
C MET A 234 1.34 7.90 -4.51
N TRP A 235 1.07 7.45 -5.74
CA TRP A 235 1.06 6.03 -6.09
C TRP A 235 2.41 5.34 -5.82
N PHE A 236 3.52 6.08 -5.82
CA PHE A 236 4.84 5.54 -5.49
C PHE A 236 5.06 5.26 -3.99
N PHE A 237 4.23 5.79 -3.10
CA PHE A 237 4.48 5.77 -1.65
C PHE A 237 3.25 5.42 -0.79
N LEU A 238 2.04 5.57 -1.33
CA LEU A 238 0.76 5.39 -0.64
C LEU A 238 0.59 3.97 -0.10
N GLY A 239 0.42 3.86 1.20
CA GLY A 239 0.13 2.63 1.92
C GLY A 239 1.21 2.26 2.95
N VAL A 240 2.44 2.79 2.84
CA VAL A 240 3.52 2.53 3.79
C VAL A 240 3.17 2.95 5.23
N GLU A 241 2.31 3.95 5.37
CA GLU A 241 1.72 4.44 6.63
C GLU A 241 0.83 3.41 7.33
N GLY A 242 0.46 2.32 6.64
CA GLY A 242 -0.28 1.19 7.20
C GLY A 242 0.56 0.20 7.99
N VAL A 243 1.89 0.23 7.89
CA VAL A 243 2.79 -0.70 8.61
C VAL A 243 2.54 -0.73 10.13
N PRO A 244 2.35 0.42 10.82
CA PRO A 244 2.05 0.46 12.25
C PRO A 244 0.75 -0.29 12.65
N LEU A 245 -0.17 -0.54 11.72
CA LEU A 245 -1.39 -1.34 12.01
C LEU A 245 -1.06 -2.80 12.35
N ALA A 246 0.12 -3.28 11.97
CA ALA A 246 0.61 -4.61 12.33
C ALA A 246 1.43 -4.64 13.64
N ALA A 247 1.41 -3.56 14.45
CA ALA A 247 2.19 -3.47 15.68
C ALA A 247 1.91 -4.61 16.69
N GLU A 248 0.66 -5.09 16.78
CA GLU A 248 0.29 -6.21 17.67
C GLU A 248 0.87 -7.57 17.22
N GLU A 249 1.22 -7.70 15.95
CA GLU A 249 1.78 -8.92 15.36
C GLU A 249 3.31 -8.89 15.35
N ALA A 250 3.90 -7.71 15.55
CA ALA A 250 5.33 -7.50 15.61
C ALA A 250 5.96 -8.19 16.83
N LYS A 251 7.10 -8.87 16.61
CA LYS A 251 7.88 -9.53 17.67
C LYS A 251 8.46 -8.53 18.67
N ASP A 252 8.98 -7.41 18.17
CA ASP A 252 9.51 -6.29 18.94
C ASP A 252 9.10 -5.00 18.22
N PRO A 253 7.90 -4.46 18.47
CA PRO A 253 7.39 -3.29 17.75
C PRO A 253 8.25 -2.05 17.96
N VAL A 254 8.83 -1.87 19.16
CA VAL A 254 9.65 -0.70 19.51
C VAL A 254 10.89 -0.60 18.62
N ARG A 255 11.54 -1.72 18.30
CA ARG A 255 12.74 -1.74 17.44
C ARG A 255 12.43 -2.06 15.98
N SER A 256 11.43 -2.90 15.72
CA SER A 256 11.14 -3.40 14.38
C SER A 256 10.34 -2.40 13.55
N MET A 257 9.42 -1.63 14.15
CA MET A 257 8.60 -0.65 13.41
C MET A 257 9.45 0.45 12.77
N PRO A 258 10.35 1.16 13.51
CA PRO A 258 11.12 2.25 12.92
C PRO A 258 12.02 1.76 11.79
N LYS A 259 12.67 0.61 12.01
CA LYS A 259 13.53 -0.02 11.02
C LYS A 259 12.75 -0.46 9.77
N ALA A 260 11.59 -1.09 9.95
CA ALA A 260 10.76 -1.52 8.83
C ALA A 260 10.27 -0.33 8.00
N LEU A 261 9.75 0.72 8.64
CA LEU A 261 9.30 1.94 7.97
C LEU A 261 10.41 2.61 7.16
N ALA A 262 11.59 2.80 7.77
CA ALA A 262 12.73 3.43 7.10
C ALA A 262 13.25 2.61 5.92
N ILE A 263 13.36 1.28 6.06
CA ILE A 263 13.82 0.41 4.97
C ILE A 263 12.77 0.36 3.86
N SER A 264 11.48 0.26 4.19
CA SER A 264 10.40 0.30 3.21
C SER A 264 10.48 1.59 2.39
N LEU A 265 10.63 2.75 3.03
CA LEU A 265 10.77 4.02 2.32
C LEU A 265 11.95 4.03 1.35
N VAL A 266 13.12 3.52 1.76
CA VAL A 266 14.30 3.44 0.87
C VAL A 266 14.02 2.53 -0.34
N VAL A 267 13.39 1.38 -0.13
CA VAL A 267 13.01 0.47 -1.21
C VAL A 267 12.00 1.14 -2.15
N LEU A 268 11.00 1.82 -1.62
CA LEU A 268 9.97 2.50 -2.40
C LEU A 268 10.54 3.66 -3.22
N VAL A 269 11.44 4.48 -2.65
CA VAL A 269 12.12 5.54 -3.42
C VAL A 269 12.94 4.94 -4.56
N PHE A 270 13.64 3.83 -4.31
CA PHE A 270 14.40 3.14 -5.35
C PHE A 270 13.49 2.59 -6.46
N LEU A 271 12.39 1.91 -6.09
CA LEU A 271 11.41 1.36 -7.05
C LEU A 271 10.71 2.47 -7.84
N ALA A 272 10.33 3.56 -7.19
CA ALA A 272 9.71 4.71 -7.84
C ALA A 272 10.62 5.30 -8.92
N VAL A 273 11.88 5.60 -8.57
CA VAL A 273 12.85 6.19 -9.49
C VAL A 273 13.16 5.24 -10.65
N ILE A 274 13.45 3.98 -10.36
CA ILE A 274 13.84 3.03 -11.42
C ILE A 274 12.66 2.74 -12.36
N THR A 275 11.45 2.56 -11.83
CA THR A 275 10.25 2.28 -12.63
C THR A 275 9.88 3.48 -13.48
N PHE A 276 9.83 4.67 -12.88
CA PHE A 276 9.50 5.91 -13.57
C PHE A 276 10.47 6.21 -14.73
N ILE A 277 11.78 6.19 -14.46
CA ILE A 277 12.80 6.50 -15.48
C ILE A 277 12.84 5.43 -16.56
N SER A 278 12.85 4.13 -16.19
CA SER A 278 12.95 3.06 -17.19
C SER A 278 11.71 2.99 -18.08
N ALA A 279 10.50 3.12 -17.53
CA ALA A 279 9.26 3.09 -18.31
C ALA A 279 9.15 4.27 -19.29
N THR A 280 9.40 5.49 -18.80
CA THR A 280 9.31 6.70 -19.64
C THR A 280 10.42 6.76 -20.69
N GLY A 281 11.61 6.25 -20.38
CA GLY A 281 12.71 6.22 -21.35
C GLY A 281 12.62 5.09 -22.37
N ALA A 282 11.96 3.98 -22.04
CA ALA A 282 11.78 2.87 -22.97
C ALA A 282 10.83 3.25 -24.11
N GLN A 283 9.57 3.58 -23.82
CA GLN A 283 8.57 3.83 -24.86
C GLN A 283 8.10 5.28 -24.97
N GLY A 284 8.57 6.16 -24.09
CA GLY A 284 8.17 7.57 -24.05
C GLY A 284 7.04 7.85 -23.07
N ALA A 285 6.99 9.10 -22.59
CA ALA A 285 5.95 9.53 -21.67
C ALA A 285 4.58 9.60 -22.36
N ASP A 286 4.54 9.94 -23.65
CA ASP A 286 3.30 10.06 -24.41
C ASP A 286 2.59 8.70 -24.58
N ALA A 287 3.36 7.65 -24.83
CA ALA A 287 2.82 6.31 -25.09
C ALA A 287 2.17 5.65 -23.86
N ILE A 288 2.68 5.93 -22.66
CA ILE A 288 2.24 5.24 -21.43
C ILE A 288 1.28 6.06 -20.57
N LYS A 289 1.10 7.37 -20.82
CA LYS A 289 0.33 8.28 -19.94
C LYS A 289 -1.14 7.89 -19.74
N GLU A 290 -1.73 7.17 -20.69
CA GLU A 290 -3.13 6.74 -20.67
C GLU A 290 -3.28 5.21 -20.62
N ALA A 291 -2.18 4.46 -20.56
CA ALA A 291 -2.20 3.01 -20.49
C ALA A 291 -2.69 2.53 -19.11
N GLY A 292 -3.63 1.59 -19.08
CA GLY A 292 -4.04 0.92 -17.83
C GLY A 292 -2.95 0.01 -17.25
N ASN A 293 -2.08 -0.50 -18.14
CA ASN A 293 -0.94 -1.37 -17.84
C ASN A 293 0.38 -0.76 -18.35
N PRO A 294 0.81 0.40 -17.84
CA PRO A 294 1.86 1.22 -18.43
C PRO A 294 3.21 0.50 -18.58
N LEU A 295 3.57 -0.37 -17.63
CA LEU A 295 4.84 -1.13 -17.71
C LEU A 295 4.82 -2.19 -18.81
N VAL A 296 3.64 -2.71 -19.17
CA VAL A 296 3.50 -3.66 -20.27
C VAL A 296 3.63 -2.93 -21.60
N VAL A 297 2.95 -1.78 -21.73
CA VAL A 297 3.05 -0.91 -22.92
C VAL A 297 4.47 -0.40 -23.12
N ALA A 298 5.19 -0.08 -22.03
CA ALA A 298 6.59 0.33 -22.09
C ALA A 298 7.54 -0.74 -22.66
N LEU A 299 7.11 -1.99 -22.77
CA LEU A 299 7.87 -3.12 -23.34
C LEU A 299 7.31 -3.60 -24.70
N GLN A 300 6.37 -2.86 -25.28
CA GLN A 300 5.69 -3.19 -26.53
C GLN A 300 6.00 -2.13 -27.59
N GLY A 301 7.28 -1.99 -27.94
CA GLY A 301 7.77 -0.99 -28.89
C GLY A 301 6.97 -0.92 -30.20
N ASP A 302 6.83 -2.06 -30.86
CA ASP A 302 6.09 -2.22 -32.13
C ASP A 302 4.58 -2.46 -31.91
N GLY A 303 4.09 -2.31 -30.68
CA GLY A 303 2.71 -2.60 -30.27
C GLY A 303 2.40 -4.08 -30.04
N GLU A 304 3.31 -4.99 -30.37
CA GLU A 304 3.11 -6.44 -30.22
C GLU A 304 3.55 -6.97 -28.85
N PRO A 305 2.80 -7.90 -28.21
CA PRO A 305 3.21 -8.51 -26.96
C PRO A 305 4.51 -9.32 -27.06
N THR A 306 5.52 -8.94 -26.28
CA THR A 306 6.78 -9.67 -26.15
C THR A 306 6.70 -10.72 -25.05
N ALA A 307 7.63 -11.69 -25.04
CA ALA A 307 7.72 -12.66 -23.94
C ALA A 307 7.96 -11.96 -22.60
N LEU A 308 8.77 -10.90 -22.60
CA LEU A 308 9.05 -10.10 -21.42
C LEU A 308 7.80 -9.31 -20.98
N SER A 309 7.10 -8.64 -21.91
CA SER A 309 5.91 -7.86 -21.54
C SER A 309 4.80 -8.75 -20.97
N ARG A 310 4.61 -9.96 -21.52
CA ARG A 310 3.69 -10.97 -20.97
C ARG A 310 4.11 -11.42 -19.57
N PHE A 311 5.39 -11.70 -19.35
CA PHE A 311 5.91 -12.06 -18.02
C PHE A 311 5.66 -10.94 -17.00
N VAL A 312 6.01 -9.70 -17.34
CA VAL A 312 5.79 -8.52 -16.50
C VAL A 312 4.31 -8.31 -16.22
N ASN A 313 3.44 -8.57 -17.20
CA ASN A 313 1.99 -8.49 -17.03
C ASN A 313 1.47 -9.50 -15.99
N TYR A 314 1.78 -10.80 -16.15
CA TYR A 314 1.38 -11.81 -15.17
C TYR A 314 1.95 -11.57 -13.77
N ALA A 315 3.21 -11.14 -13.69
CA ALA A 315 3.84 -10.85 -12.41
C ALA A 315 3.29 -9.56 -11.77
N GLY A 316 2.95 -8.56 -12.58
CA GLY A 316 2.25 -7.35 -12.16
C GLY A 316 0.85 -7.65 -11.63
N LEU A 317 0.10 -8.56 -12.26
CA LEU A 317 -1.16 -9.06 -11.71
C LEU A 317 -0.99 -9.65 -10.32
N ALA A 318 0.04 -10.46 -10.09
CA ALA A 318 0.32 -11.01 -8.77
C ALA A 318 0.60 -9.89 -7.74
N GLY A 319 1.40 -8.87 -8.12
CA GLY A 319 1.68 -7.70 -7.29
C GLY A 319 0.43 -6.87 -6.96
N LEU A 320 -0.36 -6.51 -7.97
CA LEU A 320 -1.63 -5.79 -7.82
C LEU A 320 -2.58 -6.54 -6.88
N VAL A 321 -2.71 -7.86 -7.06
CA VAL A 321 -3.52 -8.72 -6.20
C VAL A 321 -3.01 -8.74 -4.75
N ALA A 322 -1.69 -8.78 -4.53
CA ALA A 322 -1.13 -8.74 -3.18
C ALA A 322 -1.36 -7.41 -2.47
N SER A 323 -1.22 -6.27 -3.18
CA SER A 323 -1.54 -4.96 -2.61
C SER A 323 -3.03 -4.82 -2.34
N PHE A 324 -3.90 -5.27 -3.26
CA PHE A 324 -5.35 -5.29 -3.05
C PHE A 324 -5.71 -6.08 -1.79
N PHE A 325 -5.17 -7.31 -1.67
CA PHE A 325 -5.33 -8.14 -0.48
C PHE A 325 -4.90 -7.40 0.79
N SER A 326 -3.71 -6.80 0.76
CA SER A 326 -3.09 -6.15 1.92
C SER A 326 -3.87 -4.89 2.33
N LEU A 327 -4.39 -4.11 1.39
CA LEU A 327 -5.18 -2.91 1.71
C LEU A 327 -6.58 -3.24 2.22
N ILE A 328 -7.23 -4.29 1.73
CA ILE A 328 -8.50 -4.78 2.33
C ILE A 328 -8.27 -5.22 3.78
N PHE A 329 -7.15 -5.90 4.02
CA PHE A 329 -6.73 -6.28 5.37
C PHE A 329 -6.52 -5.06 6.28
N ALA A 330 -5.76 -4.06 5.83
CA ALA A 330 -5.52 -2.81 6.57
C ALA A 330 -6.82 -2.04 6.84
N GLY A 331 -7.70 -1.93 5.82
CA GLY A 331 -9.00 -1.28 5.94
C GLY A 331 -9.90 -1.92 6.99
N SER A 332 -9.92 -3.26 7.07
CA SER A 332 -10.70 -3.97 8.10
C SER A 332 -10.23 -3.64 9.52
N ARG A 333 -8.92 -3.47 9.73
CA ARG A 333 -8.32 -3.11 11.02
C ARG A 333 -8.59 -1.67 11.39
N GLN A 334 -8.48 -0.78 10.42
CA GLN A 334 -8.79 0.63 10.61
C GLN A 334 -10.26 0.82 11.00
N LEU A 335 -11.18 0.15 10.30
CA LEU A 335 -12.61 0.20 10.62
C LEU A 335 -12.89 -0.36 12.03
N PHE A 336 -12.26 -1.48 12.39
CA PHE A 336 -12.36 -2.05 13.72
C PHE A 336 -11.83 -1.10 14.81
N ALA A 337 -10.67 -0.48 14.59
CA ALA A 337 -10.05 0.46 15.53
C ALA A 337 -10.94 1.69 15.77
N LEU A 338 -11.53 2.25 14.70
CA LEU A 338 -12.49 3.34 14.79
C LEU A 338 -13.74 2.94 15.57
N SER A 339 -14.32 1.78 15.27
CA SER A 339 -15.54 1.31 15.95
C SER A 339 -15.39 1.13 17.47
N ARG A 340 -14.17 0.82 17.96
CA ARG A 340 -13.87 0.68 19.38
C ARG A 340 -13.74 2.02 20.09
N ALA A 341 -13.44 3.09 19.36
CA ALA A 341 -13.10 4.38 19.94
C ALA A 341 -14.30 5.28 20.27
N GLY A 342 -15.52 4.89 19.84
CA GLY A 342 -16.73 5.69 19.97
C GLY A 342 -16.88 6.68 18.84
#